data_AF-A0A836MCJ9-F1
#
_entry.id   AF-A0A836MCJ9-F1
#
_cell.length_a   1.000
_cell.length_b   1.000
_cell.length_c   1.000
_cell.angle_alpha   90.00
_cell.angle_beta   90.00
_cell.angle_gamma   90.00
#
_symmetry.space_group_name_H-M   'P 1'
#
loop_
_entity.id
_entity.type
_entity.pdbx_description
1 polymer ?
#
loop_
_entity_poly.entity_id
_entity_poly.type
_entity_poly.pdbx_seq_one_letter_code
_entity_poly.pdbx_strand_id
1 'polypeptide(L)' 'MKVKVKAIDGVRVPFENHPHRYIEHEAVEVDNSIYYQRRIADGDLMLVDDVDKPKKESK' A
#
# COMPACT_ATOMS: atom_id res chain seq x y z
N MET A 1 3.29 4.92 -14.94
CA MET A 1 4.22 5.39 -13.89
C MET A 1 3.93 4.57 -12.65
N LYS A 2 4.96 4.10 -11.95
CA LYS A 2 4.80 3.21 -10.80
C LYS A 2 4.95 3.98 -9.49
N VAL A 3 4.30 3.49 -8.44
CA VAL A 3 4.36 4.02 -7.08
C VAL A 3 4.62 2.89 -6.10
N LYS A 4 5.32 3.19 -5.01
CA LYS A 4 5.60 2.24 -3.94
C LYS A 4 4.63 2.49 -2.80
N VAL A 5 3.92 1.44 -2.39
CA VAL A 5 2.85 1.52 -1.38
C VAL A 5 2.97 0.37 -0.40
N LYS A 6 2.48 0.58 0.82
CA LYS A 6 2.18 -0.50 1.78
C LYS A 6 0.81 -0.26 2.40
N ALA A 7 0.15 -1.33 2.83
CA ALA A 7 -1.09 -1.23 3.58
C ALA A 7 -0.82 -0.83 5.02
N ILE A 8 -1.80 -0.18 5.63
CA ILE A 8 -1.79 0.09 7.07
C ILE A 8 -1.89 -1.23 7.86
N ASP A 9 -1.38 -1.24 9.08
CA ASP A 9 -1.38 -2.45 9.92
C ASP A 9 -2.81 -2.96 10.16
N GLY A 10 -3.00 -4.26 9.97
CA GLY A 10 -4.31 -4.91 10.09
C GLY A 10 -5.22 -4.78 8.86
N VAL A 11 -4.82 -4.04 7.82
CA VAL A 11 -5.53 -3.94 6.54
C VAL A 11 -4.83 -4.75 5.46
N ARG A 12 -5.64 -5.38 4.60
CA ARG A 12 -5.19 -6.14 3.43
C ARG A 12 -5.88 -5.59 2.20
N VAL A 13 -5.11 -5.06 1.26
CA VAL A 13 -5.66 -4.46 0.04
C VAL A 13 -5.44 -5.41 -1.13
N PRO A 14 -6.49 -5.88 -1.83
CA PRO A 14 -6.29 -6.78 -2.96
C PRO A 14 -5.57 -6.07 -4.11
N PHE A 15 -4.76 -6.80 -4.87
CA PHE A 15 -4.19 -6.27 -6.10
C PHE A 15 -5.29 -6.08 -7.15
N GLU A 16 -5.22 -4.98 -7.91
CA GLU A 16 -6.22 -4.57 -8.90
C GLU A 16 -6.62 -5.70 -9.86
N ASN A 17 -5.64 -6.42 -10.39
CA ASN A 17 -5.87 -7.51 -11.37
C ASN A 17 -5.77 -8.91 -10.75
N HIS A 18 -5.48 -9.02 -9.45
CA HIS A 18 -5.27 -10.29 -8.76
C HIS A 18 -5.92 -10.27 -7.37
N PRO A 19 -7.25 -10.44 -7.27
CA PRO A 19 -7.99 -10.26 -6.02
C PRO A 19 -7.66 -11.30 -4.93
N HIS A 20 -6.99 -12.40 -5.29
CA HIS A 20 -6.50 -13.41 -4.36
C HIS A 20 -5.11 -13.09 -3.78
N ARG A 21 -4.44 -12.05 -4.30
CA ARG A 21 -3.18 -11.53 -3.76
C ARG A 21 -3.46 -10.21 -3.04
N TYR A 22 -2.69 -9.94 -1.99
CA TYR A 22 -2.91 -8.79 -1.13
C TYR A 22 -1.61 -8.02 -0.89
N ILE A 23 -1.77 -6.70 -0.82
CA ILE A 23 -0.79 -5.77 -0.27
C ILE A 23 -1.08 -5.68 1.23
N GLU A 24 -0.04 -5.89 2.03
CA GLU A 24 -0.08 -5.89 3.48
C GLU A 24 0.97 -4.88 3.99
N HIS A 25 1.60 -5.14 5.12
CA HIS A 25 2.62 -4.27 5.72
C HIS A 25 3.91 -4.12 4.89
N GLU A 26 4.20 -5.05 3.97
CA GLU A 26 5.38 -5.01 3.12
C GLU A 26 5.19 -4.03 1.95
N ALA A 27 6.19 -3.17 1.72
CA ALA A 27 6.14 -2.20 0.65
C ALA A 27 6.30 -2.87 -0.73
N VAL A 28 5.36 -2.60 -1.62
CA VAL A 28 5.31 -3.15 -2.98
C VAL A 28 5.21 -2.06 -4.02
N GLU A 29 5.76 -2.32 -5.20
CA GLU A 29 5.67 -1.42 -6.33
C GLU A 29 4.46 -1.79 -7.20
N VAL A 30 3.58 -0.82 -7.45
CA VAL A 30 2.35 -0.99 -8.24
C VAL A 30 2.24 0.10 -9.30
N ASP A 31 1.39 -0.13 -10.30
CA ASP A 31 1.04 0.91 -11.27
C ASP A 31 0.25 2.02 -10.57
N ASN A 32 0.49 3.28 -10.95
CA ASN A 32 -0.28 4.43 -10.47
C ASN A 32 -1.67 4.50 -11.13
N SER A 33 -2.50 3.49 -10.86
CA SER A 33 -3.86 3.38 -11.37
C SER A 33 -4.86 4.07 -10.44
N ILE A 34 -6.06 4.33 -10.97
CA ILE A 34 -7.17 4.91 -10.20
C ILE A 34 -7.54 4.03 -9.00
N TYR A 35 -7.41 2.70 -9.14
CA TYR A 35 -7.67 1.77 -8.05
C TYR A 35 -6.79 2.05 -6.83
N TYR A 36 -5.46 2.13 -7.02
CA TYR A 36 -4.55 2.37 -5.91
C TYR A 36 -4.62 3.81 -5.39
N GLN A 37 -4.86 4.80 -6.26
CA GLN A 37 -5.10 6.18 -5.83
C GLN A 37 -6.29 6.30 -4.88
N ARG A 38 -7.39 5.59 -5.15
CA ARG A 38 -8.55 5.54 -4.24
C ARG A 38 -8.18 4.90 -2.91
N ARG A 39 -7.48 3.77 -2.93
CA ARG A 39 -7.02 3.12 -1.70
C ARG A 39 -6.08 3.99 -0.87
N ILE A 40 -5.27 4.82 -1.52
CA ILE A 40 -4.46 5.83 -0.83
C ILE A 40 -5.34 6.93 -0.22
N ALA A 41 -6.33 7.44 -0.98
CA ALA A 41 -7.25 8.47 -0.51
C ALA A 41 -8.16 8.00 0.64
N ASP A 42 -8.54 6.73 0.62
CA ASP A 42 -9.34 6.07 1.68
C ASP A 42 -8.50 5.77 2.94
N GLY A 43 -7.17 5.86 2.84
CA GLY A 43 -6.24 5.57 3.93
C GLY A 43 -5.88 4.08 4.09
N ASP A 44 -6.35 3.21 3.19
CA ASP A 44 -6.00 1.78 3.19
C ASP A 44 -4.53 1.55 2.83
N LEU A 45 -4.00 2.38 1.92
CA LEU A 45 -2.61 2.36 1.47
C LEU A 45 -1.89 3.67 1.81
N MET A 46 -0.60 3.57 2.11
CA MET A 46 0.29 4.71 2.26
C MET A 46 1.42 4.64 1.23
N LEU A 47 1.75 5.80 0.65
CA LEU A 47 2.93 5.96 -0.18
C LEU A 47 4.19 5.75 0.68
N VAL A 48 5.13 4.97 0.16
CA VAL A 48 6.43 4.77 0.78
C VAL A 48 7.44 5.55 -0.04
N ASP A 49 7.83 6.72 0.45
CA ASP A 49 9.02 7.39 -0.05
C ASP A 49 10.24 6.50 0.26
N ASP A 50 11.23 6.44 -0.64
CA ASP A 50 12.45 5.64 -0.43
C ASP A 50 13.29 6.10 0.78
N VAL A 51 12.81 7.05 1.58
CA VAL A 51 13.50 7.66 2.72
C VAL A 51 13.01 7.14 4.08
N ASP A 52 11.82 6.54 4.22
CA ASP A 52 11.28 6.25 5.57
C ASP A 52 11.26 4.76 5.97
N LYS A 53 12.12 4.47 6.94
CA LYS A 53 12.22 3.24 7.74
C LYS A 53 10.87 2.93 8.41
N PRO A 54 10.55 1.66 8.70
CA PRO A 54 9.30 1.30 9.34
C PRO A 54 9.24 1.91 10.76
N LYS A 55 8.42 2.94 10.95
CA LYS A 55 7.88 3.26 12.28
C LYS A 55 6.95 2.12 12.67
N LYS A 56 7.50 1.19 13.46
CA LYS A 56 6.70 0.37 14.37
C LYS A 56 6.12 1.31 15.42
N GLU A 57 4.81 1.54 15.39
CA GLU A 57 4.12 2.08 16.55
C GLU A 57 3.78 0.95 17.52
N SER A 58 4.52 0.96 18.62
CA SER A 58 4.25 0.19 19.82
C SER A 58 2.93 0.62 20.45
N LYS A 59 2.09 -0.33 20.86
CA LYS A 59 1.42 -0.26 22.17
C LYS A 59 1.05 -1.64 22.68
#